data_AF-A0A9X9LIJ4-F1
#
_entry.id   AF-A0A9X9LIJ4-F1
#
_cell.length_a   1.000
_cell.length_b   1.000
_cell.length_c   1.000
_cell.angle_alpha   90.00
_cell.angle_beta   90.00
_cell.angle_gamma   90.00
#
_symmetry.space_group_name_H-M   'P 1'
#
loop_
_entity.id
_entity.type
_entity.pdbx_description
1 polymer ?
#
loop_
_entity_poly.entity_id
_entity_poly.type
_entity_poly.pdbx_seq_one_letter_code
_entity_poly.pdbx_strand_id
1 'polypeptide(L)'
;FYCLLLPIPLLPCSPSRPPSQAREICVKFTRGVDFSWQAQALLALQEAAEAFLVHLFEDAYLLSLHAGRVTLFPKDVQLARRIRGIQEGLG
;
A
#
# COMPACT_ATOMS: atom_id res chain seq x y z
N PHE A 1 -9.80 15.41 11.26
CA PHE A 1 -8.73 16.43 11.22
C PHE A 1 -7.45 15.98 10.51
N TYR A 2 -7.15 14.68 10.36
CA TYR A 2 -6.03 14.20 9.51
C TYR A 2 -6.43 13.80 8.06
N CYS A 3 -7.72 13.64 7.73
CA CYS A 3 -8.15 13.23 6.38
C CYS A 3 -8.47 14.36 5.37
N LEU A 4 -8.41 15.64 5.76
CA LEU A 4 -8.86 16.75 4.88
C LEU A 4 -7.72 17.56 4.23
N LEU A 5 -6.46 17.12 4.33
CA LEU A 5 -5.29 17.93 3.94
C LEU A 5 -4.28 17.26 3.00
N LEU A 6 -4.59 16.10 2.42
CA LEU A 6 -3.72 15.47 1.42
C LEU A 6 -4.37 15.44 0.02
N PRO A 7 -4.38 16.56 -0.73
CA PRO A 7 -4.43 16.52 -2.20
C PRO A 7 -3.00 16.43 -2.77
N ILE A 8 -2.09 15.73 -2.09
CA ILE A 8 -0.75 15.46 -2.60
C ILE A 8 -0.60 13.93 -2.57
N PRO A 9 -0.95 13.23 -3.66
CA PRO A 9 -0.57 11.83 -3.78
C PRO A 9 0.96 11.79 -3.68
N LEU A 10 1.48 11.10 -2.66
CA LEU A 10 2.91 11.04 -2.36
C LEU A 10 3.68 10.31 -3.46
N LEU A 11 2.96 9.56 -4.31
CA LEU A 11 3.47 9.15 -5.61
C LEU A 11 2.87 10.01 -6.72
N PRO A 12 3.69 10.50 -7.66
CA PRO A 12 3.17 11.21 -8.81
C PRO A 12 2.15 10.31 -9.52
N CYS A 13 1.05 10.91 -9.98
CA CYS A 13 0.24 10.37 -11.07
C CYS A 13 1.09 10.37 -12.36
N SER A 14 2.22 9.67 -12.35
CA SER A 14 3.05 9.46 -13.52
C SER A 14 2.34 8.43 -14.40
N PRO A 15 2.36 8.61 -15.74
CA PRO A 15 1.74 7.69 -16.69
C PRO A 15 2.31 6.25 -16.65
N SER A 16 3.29 6.00 -15.77
CA SER A 16 3.98 4.73 -15.55
C SER A 16 3.36 3.83 -14.50
N ARG A 17 2.29 4.24 -13.78
CA ARG A 17 1.59 3.34 -12.85
C ARG A 17 0.41 2.73 -13.62
N PRO A 18 0.59 1.56 -14.24
CA PRO A 18 -0.40 1.09 -15.17
C PRO A 18 -1.62 0.62 -14.36
N PRO A 19 -2.85 0.97 -14.78
CA PRO A 19 -4.04 0.31 -14.26
C PRO A 19 -4.00 -1.22 -14.50
N SER A 20 -3.01 -1.71 -15.25
CA SER A 20 -2.77 -3.13 -15.49
C SER A 20 -2.57 -3.93 -14.23
N GLN A 21 -1.97 -3.42 -13.13
CA GLN A 21 -1.77 -4.28 -11.96
C GLN A 21 -3.10 -4.60 -11.25
N ALA A 22 -3.95 -3.59 -11.03
CA ALA A 22 -5.29 -3.80 -10.50
C ALA A 22 -6.15 -4.62 -11.47
N ARG A 23 -6.05 -4.34 -12.79
CA ARG A 23 -6.74 -5.12 -13.82
C ARG A 23 -6.25 -6.57 -13.89
N GLU A 24 -4.96 -6.83 -13.77
CA GLU A 24 -4.36 -8.17 -13.80
C GLU A 24 -4.80 -8.98 -12.58
N ILE A 25 -4.81 -8.38 -11.40
CA ILE A 25 -5.33 -9.02 -10.19
C ILE A 25 -6.81 -9.37 -10.39
N CYS A 26 -7.61 -8.46 -10.92
CA CYS A 26 -9.02 -8.73 -11.13
C CYS A 26 -9.32 -9.71 -12.25
N VAL A 27 -8.46 -9.81 -13.27
CA VAL A 27 -8.50 -10.88 -14.29
C VAL A 27 -8.13 -12.24 -13.68
N LYS A 28 -7.23 -12.29 -12.70
CA LYS A 28 -6.92 -13.54 -11.96
C LYS A 28 -8.11 -14.03 -11.14
N PHE A 29 -8.87 -13.12 -10.53
CA PHE A 29 -10.07 -13.47 -9.75
C PHE A 29 -11.31 -13.71 -10.61
N THR A 30 -11.39 -13.03 -11.75
CA THR A 30 -12.54 -13.11 -12.66
C THR A 30 -12.12 -13.92 -13.87
N ARG A 31 -12.47 -15.21 -13.88
CA ARG A 31 -12.15 -16.26 -14.88
C ARG A 31 -12.38 -15.84 -16.36
N GLY A 32 -11.61 -14.89 -16.87
CA GLY A 32 -11.69 -14.37 -18.25
C GLY A 32 -12.82 -13.38 -18.54
N VAL A 33 -13.37 -12.67 -17.54
CA VAL A 33 -14.34 -11.58 -17.80
C VAL A 33 -13.69 -10.23 -17.55
N ASP A 34 -13.65 -9.39 -18.58
CA ASP A 34 -13.10 -8.04 -18.50
C ASP A 34 -14.09 -7.10 -17.79
N PHE A 35 -13.74 -6.68 -16.57
CA PHE A 35 -14.50 -5.65 -15.85
C PHE A 35 -14.01 -4.24 -16.21
N SER A 36 -14.95 -3.34 -16.47
CA SER A 36 -14.69 -1.91 -16.63
C SER A 36 -14.51 -1.25 -15.26
N TRP A 37 -13.39 -0.54 -15.09
CA TRP A 37 -13.05 0.15 -13.84
C TRP A 37 -13.44 1.62 -13.93
N GLN A 38 -14.10 2.12 -12.89
CA GLN A 38 -14.29 3.57 -12.72
C GLN A 38 -12.96 4.20 -12.29
N ALA A 39 -12.60 5.35 -12.90
CA ALA A 39 -11.35 6.05 -12.57
C ALA A 39 -11.26 6.40 -11.07
N GLN A 40 -12.38 6.77 -10.44
CA GLN A 40 -12.45 7.07 -9.01
C GLN A 40 -12.16 5.85 -8.12
N ALA A 41 -12.57 4.65 -8.54
CA ALA A 41 -12.31 3.43 -7.78
C ALA A 41 -10.82 3.07 -7.77
N LEU A 42 -10.13 3.29 -8.90
CA LEU A 42 -8.69 3.09 -9.01
C LEU A 42 -7.91 4.08 -8.12
N LEU A 43 -8.34 5.35 -8.09
CA LEU A 43 -7.74 6.36 -7.22
C LEU A 43 -7.92 6.01 -5.73
N ALA A 44 -9.13 5.64 -5.32
CA ALA A 44 -9.40 5.24 -3.94
C ALA A 44 -8.55 4.03 -3.50
N LEU A 45 -8.37 3.05 -4.39
CA LEU A 45 -7.53 1.88 -4.12
C LEU A 45 -6.05 2.26 -3.99
N GLN A 46 -5.58 3.20 -4.82
CA GLN A 46 -4.23 3.73 -4.73
C GLN A 46 -4.01 4.50 -3.43
N GLU A 47 -4.93 5.38 -3.04
CA GLU A 47 -4.85 6.15 -1.80
C GLU A 47 -4.84 5.23 -0.57
N ALA A 48 -5.70 4.20 -0.56
CA ALA A 48 -5.72 3.21 0.52
C ALA A 48 -4.40 2.41 0.60
N ALA A 49 -3.85 2.01 -0.55
CA ALA A 49 -2.58 1.28 -0.60
C ALA A 49 -1.39 2.16 -0.15
N GLU A 50 -1.37 3.43 -0.55
CA GLU A 50 -0.33 4.39 -0.11
C GLU A 50 -0.42 4.64 1.39
N ALA A 51 -1.63 4.90 1.91
CA ALA A 51 -1.85 5.06 3.34
C ALA A 51 -1.36 3.82 4.11
N PHE A 52 -1.73 2.62 3.67
CA PHE A 52 -1.28 1.38 4.30
C PHE A 52 0.24 1.24 4.34
N LEU A 53 0.93 1.50 3.21
CA LEU A 53 2.38 1.40 3.14
C LEU A 53 3.08 2.43 4.02
N VAL A 54 2.60 3.68 4.05
CA VAL A 54 3.17 4.74 4.90
C VAL A 54 3.13 4.32 6.38
N HIS A 55 1.97 3.88 6.87
CA HIS A 55 1.84 3.41 8.25
C HIS A 55 2.75 2.20 8.51
N LEU A 56 2.86 1.25 7.56
CA LEU A 56 3.71 0.07 7.73
C LEU A 56 5.20 0.46 7.83
N PHE A 57 5.65 1.44 7.05
CA PHE A 57 7.03 1.91 7.08
C PHE A 57 7.35 2.71 8.34
N GLU A 58 6.40 3.49 8.87
CA GLU A 58 6.55 4.18 10.16
C GLU A 58 6.82 3.17 11.29
N ASP A 59 6.04 2.09 11.37
CA ASP A 59 6.24 1.04 12.38
C ASP A 59 7.56 0.27 12.16
N ALA A 60 7.88 -0.08 10.92
CA ALA A 60 9.15 -0.72 10.61
C ALA A 60 10.35 0.18 10.96
N TYR A 61 10.19 1.50 10.82
CA TYR A 61 11.21 2.47 11.17
C TYR A 61 11.42 2.53 12.69
N LEU A 62 10.34 2.55 13.48
CA LEU A 62 10.44 2.48 14.94
C LEU A 62 11.16 1.21 15.42
N LEU A 63 10.92 0.06 14.77
CA LEU A 63 11.64 -1.19 15.06
C LEU A 63 13.12 -1.12 14.69
N SER A 64 13.46 -0.48 13.56
CA SER A 64 14.86 -0.30 13.16
C SER A 64 15.61 0.62 14.16
N LEU A 65 14.95 1.69 14.63
CA LEU A 65 15.47 2.61 15.63
C LEU A 65 15.65 1.91 16.99
N HIS A 66 14.71 1.04 17.38
CA HIS A 66 14.84 0.22 18.59
C HIS A 66 16.08 -0.69 18.55
N ALA A 67 16.47 -1.16 17.37
CA ALA A 67 17.70 -1.92 17.16
C ALA A 67 18.97 -1.06 16.98
N GLY A 68 18.87 0.27 17.20
CA GLY A 68 19.99 1.22 17.06
C GLY A 68 20.41 1.50 15.62
N ARG A 69 19.58 1.14 14.62
CA ARG A 69 19.86 1.32 13.19
C ARG A 69 18.93 2.40 12.62
N VAL A 70 19.47 3.24 11.73
CA VAL A 70 18.67 4.24 10.98
C VAL A 70 18.23 3.68 9.61
N THR A 71 18.85 2.59 9.17
CA THR A 71 18.55 1.91 7.91
C THR A 71 17.45 0.87 8.08
N LEU A 72 16.41 0.94 7.23
CA LEU A 72 15.34 -0.04 7.16
C LEU A 72 15.83 -1.34 6.49
N PHE A 73 15.59 -2.48 7.14
CA PHE A 73 15.87 -3.79 6.55
C PHE A 73 14.57 -4.59 6.34
N PRO A 74 14.56 -5.54 5.39
CA PRO A 74 13.39 -6.38 5.13
C PRO A 74 12.97 -7.20 6.37
N LYS A 75 13.90 -7.53 7.26
CA LYS A 75 13.62 -8.20 8.54
C LYS A 75 12.76 -7.34 9.49
N ASP A 76 12.94 -6.02 9.47
CA ASP A 76 12.20 -5.10 10.34
C ASP A 76 10.75 -4.94 9.81
N VAL A 77 10.57 -4.95 8.48
CA VAL A 77 9.24 -4.97 7.83
C VAL A 77 8.51 -6.29 8.07
N GLN A 78 9.20 -7.43 7.96
CA GLN A 78 8.61 -8.74 8.28
C GLN A 78 8.18 -8.82 9.75
N LEU A 79 8.98 -8.25 10.66
CA LEU A 79 8.65 -8.15 12.07
C LEU A 79 7.45 -7.22 12.31
N ALA A 80 7.41 -6.04 11.67
CA ALA A 80 6.29 -5.12 11.73
C ALA A 80 4.98 -5.79 11.26
N ARG A 81 5.01 -6.50 10.13
CA ARG A 81 3.87 -7.28 9.63
C ARG A 81 3.43 -8.37 10.60
N ARG A 82 4.39 -9.02 11.29
CA ARG A 82 4.09 -10.06 12.28
C ARG A 82 3.46 -9.48 13.55
N ILE A 83 3.92 -8.32 14.00
CA ILE A 83 3.41 -7.63 15.20
C ILE A 83 2.01 -7.06 14.95
N ARG A 84 1.76 -6.47 13.77
CA ARG A 84 0.43 -6.01 13.35
C ARG A 84 -0.60 -7.14 13.24
N GLY A 85 -0.13 -8.39 13.12
CA GLY A 85 -0.98 -9.57 13.11
C GLY A 85 -1.87 -9.69 11.86
N ILE A 86 -2.83 -10.61 11.93
CA ILE A 86 -3.73 -10.98 10.82
C ILE A 86 -4.67 -9.83 10.41
N GLN A 87 -4.78 -8.76 11.20
CA GLN A 87 -5.75 -7.69 10.96
C GLN A 87 -5.52 -6.87 9.68
N GLU A 88 -4.27 -6.75 9.19
CA GLU A 88 -4.00 -6.01 7.95
C GLU A 88 -3.08 -6.76 6.95
N GLY A 89 -2.70 -8.00 7.25
CA GLY A 89 -1.61 -8.69 6.55
C GLY A 89 -2.02 -9.86 5.64
N LEU A 90 -3.26 -10.33 5.75
CA LEU A 90 -3.79 -11.47 4.99
C LEU A 90 -5.16 -11.10 4.42
N GLY A 91 -5.13 -10.39 3.28
CA GLY A 91 -6.21 -10.37 2.30
C GLY A 91 -5.84 -11.31 1.15
#